data_AF-A0A074W0G0-F1
#
_entry.id   AF-A0A074W0G0-F1
#
_cell.length_a   1.000
_cell.length_b   1.000
_cell.length_c   1.000
_cell.angle_alpha   90.00
_cell.angle_beta   90.00
_cell.angle_gamma   90.00
#
_symmetry.space_group_name_H-M   'P 1'
#
loop_
_entity.id
_entity.type
_entity.pdbx_description
1 polymer ?
#
loop_
_entity_poly.entity_id
_entity_poly.type
_entity_poly.pdbx_seq_one_letter_code
_entity_poly.pdbx_strand_id
1 'polypeptide(L)'
;MVFSRIVYSSLFAASVASAAASSNNWAGGQHTDKGRVVQASVDIVVPECTLGTPAYQTVPYFVTGWAGIDGTAACPHALLQAGFDCTVTEVNNVTTTQWETWTEWFPAQQQPYSDFEVQTGDVVSIRIKADSTTSGSTFMHNHRTGKSVHTSYANQTTPLCLDSAEWVIESELGFGPFGPDGERTAGYTPFKFEHASYTTKDGKKHLSKQEDMFNMVQNGTEVAEGVYKRDGFFEVVNVTPADFLADE
;
A
#
# COMPACT_ATOMS: atom_id res chain seq x y z
N MET A 1 -64.71 -1.36 -21.79
CA MET A 1 -63.52 -1.20 -22.66
C MET A 1 -62.76 0.03 -22.17
N VAL A 2 -61.78 -0.16 -21.30
CA VAL A 2 -60.52 0.62 -21.13
C VAL A 2 -59.70 -0.22 -20.15
N PHE A 3 -58.62 -0.80 -20.65
CA PHE A 3 -57.59 -1.47 -19.85
C PHE A 3 -56.78 -0.40 -19.12
N SER A 4 -56.45 -0.61 -17.84
CA SER A 4 -55.30 0.07 -17.25
C SER A 4 -54.57 -0.84 -16.27
N ARG A 5 -53.25 -0.72 -16.33
CA ARG A 5 -52.26 -1.77 -16.13
C ARG A 5 -51.94 -2.00 -14.67
N ILE A 6 -51.77 -3.28 -14.31
CA ILE A 6 -51.05 -3.71 -13.12
C ILE A 6 -49.58 -3.27 -13.30
N VAL A 7 -49.14 -2.31 -12.50
CA VAL A 7 -47.70 -2.01 -12.37
C VAL A 7 -47.15 -3.01 -11.37
N TYR A 8 -46.49 -4.06 -11.86
CA TYR A 8 -45.59 -4.85 -11.03
C TYR A 8 -44.43 -3.92 -10.63
N SER A 9 -44.41 -3.48 -9.38
CA SER A 9 -43.22 -2.89 -8.77
C SER A 9 -42.16 -3.99 -8.72
N SER A 10 -41.28 -4.00 -9.72
CA SER A 10 -40.02 -4.74 -9.67
C SER A 10 -39.19 -4.13 -8.54
N LEU A 11 -39.21 -4.80 -7.39
CA LEU A 11 -38.19 -4.64 -6.36
C LEU A 11 -36.87 -5.02 -7.00
N PHE A 12 -36.09 -4.02 -7.43
CA PHE A 12 -34.66 -4.21 -7.61
C PHE A 12 -34.12 -4.63 -6.25
N ALA A 13 -33.77 -5.90 -6.12
CA ALA A 13 -32.82 -6.30 -5.11
C ALA A 13 -31.54 -5.53 -5.45
N ALA A 14 -31.26 -4.45 -4.70
CA ALA A 14 -29.92 -3.92 -4.65
C ALA A 14 -29.04 -5.10 -4.25
N SER A 15 -28.20 -5.57 -5.17
CA SER A 15 -27.11 -6.44 -4.78
C SER A 15 -26.34 -5.63 -3.75
N VAL A 16 -26.41 -6.06 -2.50
CA VAL A 16 -25.48 -5.55 -1.49
C VAL A 16 -24.13 -5.98 -2.03
N ALA A 17 -23.41 -5.07 -2.69
CA ALA A 17 -22.01 -5.28 -2.97
C ALA A 17 -21.41 -5.64 -1.62
N SER A 18 -20.73 -6.79 -1.54
CA SER A 18 -19.89 -7.07 -0.38
C SER A 18 -19.04 -5.82 -0.16
N ALA A 19 -19.10 -5.22 1.03
CA ALA A 19 -18.18 -4.14 1.36
C ALA A 19 -16.76 -4.66 1.07
N ALA A 20 -15.94 -3.85 0.40
CA ALA A 20 -14.54 -4.19 0.18
C ALA A 20 -13.87 -4.48 1.53
N ALA A 21 -12.90 -5.39 1.56
CA ALA A 21 -12.05 -5.54 2.74
C ALA A 21 -11.39 -4.19 3.05
N SER A 22 -11.11 -3.91 4.32
CA SER A 22 -10.55 -2.62 4.73
C SER A 22 -9.48 -2.76 5.81
N SER A 23 -8.49 -1.88 5.76
CA SER A 23 -7.51 -1.64 6.82
C SER A 23 -7.62 -0.18 7.33
N ASN A 24 -7.13 0.10 8.54
CA ASN A 24 -7.11 1.45 9.10
C ASN A 24 -5.90 2.29 8.65
N ASN A 25 -4.88 1.68 8.07
CA ASN A 25 -3.67 2.39 7.63
C ASN A 25 -3.14 1.94 6.26
N TRP A 26 -3.64 0.83 5.69
CA TRP A 26 -3.20 0.33 4.38
C TRP A 26 -4.34 0.33 3.35
N ALA A 27 -3.98 0.48 2.07
CA ALA A 27 -4.83 0.15 0.93
C ALA A 27 -4.00 -0.49 -0.18
N GLY A 28 -4.58 -1.40 -0.94
CA GLY A 28 -3.88 -2.05 -2.04
C GLY A 28 -4.31 -3.49 -2.23
N GLY A 29 -3.33 -4.37 -2.45
CA GLY A 29 -3.54 -5.80 -2.64
C GLY A 29 -2.86 -6.63 -1.56
N GLN A 30 -3.59 -7.59 -1.00
CA GLN A 30 -3.09 -8.59 -0.06
C GLN A 30 -3.60 -9.96 -0.46
N HIS A 31 -2.70 -10.93 -0.60
CA HIS A 31 -3.06 -12.34 -0.79
C HIS A 31 -2.59 -13.19 0.38
N THR A 32 -3.45 -14.07 0.88
CA THR A 32 -3.11 -15.04 1.93
C THR A 32 -3.03 -16.46 1.38
N ASP A 33 -1.91 -17.14 1.62
CA ASP A 33 -1.71 -18.54 1.25
C ASP A 33 -1.13 -19.40 2.38
N LYS A 34 -1.60 -19.21 3.61
CA LYS A 34 -1.52 -20.19 4.73
C LYS A 34 -0.12 -20.76 4.95
N GLY A 35 0.87 -19.88 5.06
CA GLY A 35 2.27 -20.24 5.30
C GLY A 35 3.03 -20.73 4.06
N ARG A 36 2.54 -20.49 2.83
CA ARG A 36 3.19 -20.92 1.58
C ARG A 36 3.84 -19.81 0.78
N VAL A 37 3.67 -18.53 1.13
CA VAL A 37 4.24 -17.39 0.39
C VAL A 37 5.75 -17.29 0.62
N VAL A 38 6.54 -17.36 -0.44
CA VAL A 38 8.01 -17.24 -0.37
C VAL A 38 8.56 -16.06 -1.18
N GLN A 39 7.72 -15.41 -1.99
CA GLN A 39 8.09 -14.20 -2.69
C GLN A 39 6.88 -13.30 -2.89
N ALA A 40 7.07 -12.00 -2.76
CA ALA A 40 6.16 -10.96 -3.23
C ALA A 40 6.92 -10.06 -4.22
N SER A 41 6.30 -9.63 -5.31
CA SER A 41 6.94 -8.81 -6.34
C SER A 41 5.96 -7.86 -7.01
N VAL A 42 6.41 -6.66 -7.34
CA VAL A 42 5.61 -5.63 -8.03
C VAL A 42 6.51 -4.61 -8.70
N ASP A 43 5.99 -3.95 -9.72
CA ASP A 43 6.51 -2.71 -10.27
C ASP A 43 5.59 -1.57 -9.83
N ILE A 44 6.11 -0.63 -9.05
CA ILE A 44 5.35 0.54 -8.63
C ILE A 44 5.73 1.72 -9.52
N VAL A 45 4.73 2.36 -10.14
CA VAL A 45 4.92 3.67 -10.75
C VAL A 45 4.86 4.71 -9.64
N VAL A 46 5.98 5.38 -9.38
CA VAL A 46 6.12 6.39 -8.33
C VAL A 46 5.16 7.55 -8.64
N PRO A 47 4.21 7.87 -7.75
CA PRO A 47 3.20 8.89 -8.03
C PRO A 47 3.79 10.30 -7.88
N GLU A 48 3.00 11.28 -8.27
CA GLU A 48 3.13 12.64 -7.76
C GLU A 48 2.45 12.73 -6.39
N CYS A 49 3.15 13.26 -5.39
CA CYS A 49 2.56 13.56 -4.08
C CYS A 49 2.36 15.07 -3.91
N THR A 50 1.28 15.40 -3.23
CA THR A 50 0.88 16.77 -2.92
C THR A 50 0.58 16.90 -1.43
N LEU A 51 0.31 18.12 -0.97
CA LEU A 51 -0.25 18.30 0.36
C LEU A 51 -1.55 17.50 0.48
N GLY A 52 -1.73 16.87 1.64
CA GLY A 52 -3.01 16.28 2.03
C GLY A 52 -4.06 17.35 2.28
N THR A 53 -5.30 16.92 2.43
CA THR A 53 -6.40 17.82 2.80
C THR A 53 -6.90 17.49 4.22
N PRO A 54 -7.06 18.49 5.11
CA PRO A 54 -6.74 19.91 4.93
C PRO A 54 -5.24 20.21 4.90
N ALA A 55 -4.86 21.28 4.18
CA ALA A 55 -3.48 21.73 4.07
C ALA A 55 -3.09 22.64 5.26
N TYR A 56 -1.90 22.41 5.79
CA TYR A 56 -1.32 23.08 6.95
C TYR A 56 0.12 23.48 6.64
N GLN A 57 0.50 24.69 7.02
CA GLN A 57 1.88 25.16 6.90
C GLN A 57 2.77 24.55 7.97
N THR A 58 4.03 24.30 7.63
CA THR A 58 5.13 23.86 8.50
C THR A 58 5.01 22.45 9.08
N VAL A 59 4.08 21.63 8.58
CA VAL A 59 3.93 20.24 9.02
C VAL A 59 4.04 19.28 7.82
N PRO A 60 4.79 18.17 7.93
CA PRO A 60 4.94 17.21 6.85
C PRO A 60 3.70 16.31 6.67
N TYR A 61 3.54 15.82 5.45
CA TYR A 61 2.55 14.83 5.03
C TYR A 61 3.28 13.63 4.43
N PHE A 62 2.84 12.42 4.77
CA PHE A 62 3.50 11.18 4.41
C PHE A 62 2.56 10.27 3.63
N VAL A 63 3.10 9.58 2.64
CA VAL A 63 2.48 8.38 2.08
C VAL A 63 3.59 7.46 1.61
N THR A 64 3.44 6.18 1.90
CA THR A 64 4.47 5.19 1.59
C THR A 64 3.93 4.17 0.62
N GLY A 65 4.73 3.74 -0.36
CA GLY A 65 4.42 2.63 -1.25
C GLY A 65 5.42 1.49 -1.07
N TRP A 66 4.93 0.27 -0.82
CA TRP A 66 5.80 -0.86 -0.52
C TRP A 66 5.22 -2.22 -0.95
N ALA A 67 6.09 -3.24 -0.93
CA ALA A 67 5.71 -4.63 -1.06
C ALA A 67 6.33 -5.47 0.06
N GLY A 68 5.62 -6.51 0.50
CA GLY A 68 5.98 -7.25 1.72
C GLY A 68 5.49 -8.69 1.76
N ILE A 69 6.01 -9.42 2.74
CA ILE A 69 5.53 -10.73 3.19
C ILE A 69 5.21 -10.63 4.68
N ASP A 70 4.04 -11.15 5.08
CA ASP A 70 3.48 -11.08 6.44
C ASP A 70 3.01 -9.67 6.85
N GLY A 71 2.96 -9.33 8.15
CA GLY A 71 2.45 -8.03 8.64
C GLY A 71 0.94 -7.96 8.88
N THR A 72 0.15 -8.85 8.26
CA THR A 72 -1.31 -8.93 8.49
C THR A 72 -1.69 -9.33 9.91
N ALA A 73 -2.98 -9.26 10.22
CA ALA A 73 -3.58 -9.86 11.42
C ALA A 73 -3.26 -11.36 11.61
N ALA A 74 -2.91 -12.11 10.55
CA ALA A 74 -2.50 -13.51 10.66
C ALA A 74 -1.03 -13.66 11.10
N CYS A 75 -0.19 -12.64 10.88
CA CYS A 75 1.21 -12.61 11.30
C CYS A 75 1.64 -11.20 11.77
N PRO A 76 1.05 -10.65 12.83
CA PRO A 76 1.20 -9.24 13.18
C PRO A 76 2.57 -8.91 13.82
N HIS A 77 3.42 -9.91 14.02
CA HIS A 77 4.67 -9.77 14.76
C HIS A 77 5.92 -9.71 13.87
N ALA A 78 5.80 -10.05 12.59
CA ALA A 78 6.89 -10.11 11.63
C ALA A 78 6.42 -9.61 10.26
N LEU A 79 7.27 -8.85 9.58
CA LEU A 79 7.03 -8.34 8.24
C LEU A 79 8.38 -8.09 7.56
N LEU A 80 8.61 -8.71 6.41
CA LEU A 80 9.75 -8.42 5.55
C LEU A 80 9.28 -7.57 4.39
N GLN A 81 9.83 -6.37 4.23
CA GLN A 81 9.32 -5.37 3.30
C GLN A 81 10.39 -4.43 2.77
N ALA A 82 10.09 -3.79 1.64
CA ALA A 82 10.87 -2.69 1.09
C ALA A 82 9.97 -1.77 0.29
N GLY A 83 10.33 -0.49 0.26
CA GLY A 83 9.48 0.54 -0.29
C GLY A 83 10.14 1.90 -0.34
N PHE A 84 9.30 2.89 -0.52
CA PHE A 84 9.70 4.29 -0.53
C PHE A 84 8.63 5.17 0.09
N ASP A 85 9.08 6.20 0.79
CA ASP A 85 8.25 7.22 1.43
C ASP A 85 8.21 8.45 0.56
N CYS A 86 7.08 9.13 0.61
CA CYS A 86 6.89 10.43 0.02
C CYS A 86 6.51 11.43 1.11
N THR A 87 7.40 12.38 1.37
CA THR A 87 7.20 13.43 2.36
C THR A 87 6.97 14.76 1.67
N VAL A 88 5.79 15.35 1.87
CA VAL A 88 5.44 16.67 1.34
C VAL A 88 5.39 17.66 2.49
N THR A 89 6.08 18.78 2.37
CA THR A 89 6.07 19.87 3.37
C THR A 89 5.79 21.21 2.70
N GLU A 90 5.03 22.07 3.35
CA GLU A 90 4.86 23.46 2.92
C GLU A 90 5.46 24.43 3.94
N VAL A 91 6.41 25.27 3.52
CA VAL A 91 6.98 26.34 4.36
C VAL A 91 6.97 27.64 3.58
N ASN A 92 6.42 28.71 4.15
CA ASN A 92 6.33 30.03 3.49
C ASN A 92 5.70 29.98 2.09
N ASN A 93 4.63 29.19 1.91
CA ASN A 93 3.95 28.93 0.62
C ASN A 93 4.85 28.29 -0.45
N VAL A 94 5.90 27.57 -0.02
CA VAL A 94 6.74 26.75 -0.90
C VAL A 94 6.53 25.30 -0.52
N THR A 95 5.98 24.51 -1.45
CA THR A 95 5.79 23.07 -1.31
C THR A 95 7.05 22.35 -1.77
N THR A 96 7.59 21.46 -0.94
CA THR A 96 8.70 20.57 -1.30
C THR A 96 8.30 19.12 -1.09
N THR A 97 8.68 18.26 -2.04
CA THR A 97 8.50 16.81 -1.96
C THR A 97 9.86 16.15 -1.82
N GLN A 98 9.98 15.24 -0.86
CA GLN A 98 11.17 14.45 -0.59
C GLN A 98 10.82 12.97 -0.70
N TRP A 99 11.75 12.19 -1.24
CA TRP A 99 11.62 10.75 -1.39
C TRP A 99 12.72 10.06 -0.60
N GLU A 100 12.35 9.06 0.18
CA GLU A 100 13.27 8.20 0.90
C GLU A 100 12.98 6.75 0.53
N THR A 101 14.00 5.91 0.41
CA THR A 101 13.81 4.48 0.09
C THR A 101 14.42 3.62 1.18
N TRP A 102 13.80 2.47 1.45
CA TRP A 102 14.12 1.70 2.63
C TRP A 102 13.86 0.20 2.46
N THR A 103 14.40 -0.58 3.40
CA THR A 103 14.11 -2.00 3.59
C THR A 103 13.96 -2.31 5.08
N GLU A 104 13.16 -3.32 5.42
CA GLU A 104 12.86 -3.65 6.80
C GLU A 104 12.61 -5.14 7.00
N TRP A 105 13.09 -5.64 8.14
CA TRP A 105 12.57 -6.85 8.77
C TRP A 105 11.97 -6.45 10.13
N PHE A 106 10.69 -6.12 10.13
CA PHE A 106 9.96 -5.71 11.32
C PHE A 106 10.04 -6.82 12.40
N PRO A 107 10.25 -6.49 13.68
CA PRO A 107 10.18 -5.15 14.30
C PRO A 107 11.52 -4.40 14.39
N ALA A 108 12.55 -4.80 13.65
CA ALA A 108 13.76 -3.99 13.57
C ALA A 108 13.47 -2.68 12.81
N GLN A 109 14.20 -1.60 13.13
CA GLN A 109 14.03 -0.32 12.44
C GLN A 109 14.30 -0.44 10.93
N GLN A 110 13.55 0.33 10.16
CA GLN A 110 13.79 0.54 8.73
C GLN A 110 15.23 0.97 8.47
N GLN A 111 15.81 0.43 7.41
CA GLN A 111 17.16 0.74 6.96
C GLN A 111 17.08 1.53 5.66
N PRO A 112 17.51 2.81 5.63
CA PRO A 112 17.43 3.64 4.43
C PRO A 112 18.49 3.22 3.41
N TYR A 113 18.18 3.38 2.12
CA TYR A 113 19.13 3.27 1.03
C TYR A 113 19.61 4.66 0.60
N SER A 114 20.85 5.01 0.98
CA SER A 114 21.43 6.33 0.67
C SER A 114 21.74 6.55 -0.83
N ASP A 115 22.00 5.47 -1.57
CA ASP A 115 22.47 5.53 -2.97
C ASP A 115 21.39 5.14 -4.01
N PHE A 116 20.14 5.02 -3.57
CA PHE A 116 18.99 4.62 -4.39
C PHE A 116 17.93 5.72 -4.40
N GLU A 117 17.95 6.53 -5.46
CA GLU A 117 17.04 7.65 -5.64
C GLU A 117 15.80 7.22 -6.41
N VAL A 118 14.65 7.76 -6.02
CA VAL A 118 13.39 7.65 -6.76
C VAL A 118 12.80 9.05 -6.94
N GLN A 119 12.01 9.22 -8.00
CA GLN A 119 11.25 10.44 -8.25
C GLN A 119 9.93 10.09 -8.93
N THR A 120 8.98 11.01 -8.92
CA THR A 120 7.70 10.88 -9.64
C THR A 120 7.90 10.43 -11.09
N GLY A 121 7.09 9.44 -11.49
CA GLY A 121 7.10 8.84 -12.82
C GLY A 121 8.12 7.71 -13.00
N ASP A 122 9.01 7.47 -12.04
CA ASP A 122 9.89 6.30 -12.09
C ASP A 122 9.07 5.01 -11.96
N VAL A 123 9.54 3.96 -12.63
CA VAL A 123 9.08 2.60 -12.36
C VAL A 123 10.11 1.96 -11.44
N VAL A 124 9.66 1.45 -10.30
CA VAL A 124 10.50 0.78 -9.30
C VAL A 124 10.03 -0.66 -9.14
N SER A 125 10.85 -1.61 -9.58
CA SER A 125 10.61 -3.03 -9.28
C SER A 125 11.01 -3.32 -7.84
N ILE A 126 10.11 -3.90 -7.07
CA ILE A 126 10.35 -4.39 -5.71
C ILE A 126 10.16 -5.90 -5.70
N ARG A 127 11.11 -6.63 -5.11
CA ARG A 127 11.02 -8.07 -4.89
C ARG A 127 11.44 -8.42 -3.47
N ILE A 128 10.52 -9.02 -2.75
CA ILE A 128 10.73 -9.58 -1.42
C ILE A 128 10.80 -11.08 -1.55
N LYS A 129 11.82 -11.71 -0.96
CA LYS A 129 12.00 -13.16 -1.01
C LYS A 129 12.31 -13.70 0.38
N ALA A 130 11.53 -14.67 0.85
CA ALA A 130 11.84 -15.42 2.05
C ALA A 130 12.54 -16.74 1.65
N ASP A 131 13.77 -16.94 2.14
CA ASP A 131 14.51 -18.20 1.97
C ASP A 131 14.17 -19.20 3.09
N SER A 132 13.79 -18.69 4.26
CA SER A 132 13.23 -19.43 5.39
C SER A 132 12.32 -18.51 6.21
N THR A 133 11.81 -18.97 7.36
CA THR A 133 11.08 -18.07 8.27
C THR A 133 11.99 -17.05 8.95
N THR A 134 13.32 -17.21 8.94
CA THR A 134 14.27 -16.30 9.63
C THR A 134 15.38 -15.78 8.71
N SER A 135 15.22 -15.95 7.40
CA SER A 135 16.16 -15.45 6.39
C SER A 135 15.45 -15.12 5.09
N GLY A 136 15.99 -14.15 4.36
CA GLY A 136 15.42 -13.72 3.10
C GLY A 136 16.20 -12.56 2.50
N SER A 137 15.61 -11.89 1.52
CA SER A 137 16.19 -10.72 0.89
C SER A 137 15.13 -9.76 0.38
N THR A 138 15.49 -8.49 0.34
CA THR A 138 14.78 -7.46 -0.40
C THR A 138 15.62 -7.02 -1.60
N PHE A 139 14.95 -6.65 -2.67
CA PHE A 139 15.56 -6.13 -3.88
C PHE A 139 14.70 -5.00 -4.41
N MET A 140 15.33 -3.88 -4.76
CA MET A 140 14.68 -2.78 -5.48
C MET A 140 15.50 -2.39 -6.70
N HIS A 141 14.83 -2.06 -7.80
CA HIS A 141 15.45 -1.61 -9.04
C HIS A 141 14.67 -0.44 -9.63
N ASN A 142 15.37 0.68 -9.88
CA ASN A 142 14.79 1.83 -10.55
C ASN A 142 15.13 1.76 -12.04
N HIS A 143 14.10 1.61 -12.87
CA HIS A 143 14.25 1.42 -14.31
C HIS A 143 14.80 2.66 -15.03
N ARG A 144 14.57 3.88 -14.49
CA ARG A 144 15.10 5.12 -15.08
C ARG A 144 16.61 5.23 -14.87
N THR A 145 17.07 4.99 -13.65
CA THR A 145 18.49 5.16 -13.28
C THR A 145 19.33 3.92 -13.58
N GLY A 146 18.68 2.76 -13.74
CA GLY A 146 19.35 1.46 -13.87
C GLY A 146 19.95 0.94 -12.56
N LYS A 147 19.86 1.70 -11.46
CA LYS A 147 20.41 1.31 -10.16
C LYS A 147 19.57 0.21 -9.52
N SER A 148 20.21 -0.62 -8.70
CA SER A 148 19.54 -1.63 -7.89
C SER A 148 20.18 -1.74 -6.51
N VAL A 149 19.36 -1.99 -5.49
CA VAL A 149 19.80 -2.30 -4.13
C VAL A 149 19.29 -3.68 -3.73
N HIS A 150 20.06 -4.35 -2.88
CA HIS A 150 19.77 -5.70 -2.42
C HIS A 150 20.26 -5.87 -0.99
N THR A 151 19.35 -6.26 -0.08
CA THR A 151 19.69 -6.52 1.32
C THR A 151 19.37 -7.96 1.66
N SER A 152 20.35 -8.68 2.18
CA SER A 152 20.18 -10.06 2.67
C SER A 152 19.98 -10.06 4.19
N TYR A 153 18.97 -10.78 4.64
CA TYR A 153 18.66 -11.01 6.04
C TYR A 153 18.95 -12.45 6.41
N ALA A 154 19.64 -12.66 7.52
CA ALA A 154 19.92 -13.98 8.08
C ALA A 154 19.76 -13.95 9.60
N ASN A 155 19.44 -15.09 10.19
CA ASN A 155 19.36 -15.30 11.65
C ASN A 155 18.45 -14.28 12.35
N GLN A 156 17.34 -13.91 11.71
CA GLN A 156 16.37 -12.97 12.29
C GLN A 156 15.66 -13.63 13.47
N THR A 157 15.53 -12.90 14.57
CA THR A 157 14.95 -13.42 15.82
C THR A 157 13.43 -13.46 15.81
N THR A 158 12.83 -12.72 14.88
CA THR A 158 11.38 -12.64 14.70
C THR A 158 10.99 -13.37 13.43
N PRO A 159 10.47 -14.60 13.52
CA PRO A 159 10.21 -15.42 12.34
C PRO A 159 8.98 -14.96 11.56
N LEU A 160 9.09 -14.95 10.25
CA LEU A 160 7.97 -14.85 9.32
C LEU A 160 7.04 -16.07 9.44
N CYS A 161 5.76 -15.84 9.22
CA CYS A 161 4.74 -16.88 9.09
C CYS A 161 4.64 -17.41 7.65
N LEU A 162 5.11 -16.62 6.66
CA LEU A 162 4.99 -16.90 5.22
C LEU A 162 3.53 -16.95 4.75
N ASP A 163 2.66 -16.20 5.41
CA ASP A 163 1.22 -16.30 5.29
C ASP A 163 0.66 -15.41 4.19
N SER A 164 1.18 -14.19 4.06
CA SER A 164 0.68 -13.21 3.11
C SER A 164 1.76 -12.65 2.18
N ALA A 165 1.32 -12.19 1.01
CA ALA A 165 2.04 -11.26 0.14
C ALA A 165 1.23 -9.97 0.03
N GLU A 166 1.91 -8.83 0.06
CA GLU A 166 1.27 -7.51 0.09
C GLU A 166 1.93 -6.53 -0.86
N TRP A 167 1.10 -5.64 -1.42
CA TRP A 167 1.47 -4.53 -2.29
C TRP A 167 0.54 -3.36 -1.97
N VAL A 168 1.02 -2.43 -1.17
CA VAL A 168 0.13 -1.46 -0.53
C VAL A 168 0.71 -0.06 -0.58
N ILE A 169 -0.19 0.90 -0.37
CA ILE A 169 0.18 2.17 0.21
C ILE A 169 -0.11 2.15 1.70
N GLU A 170 0.67 2.92 2.44
CA GLU A 170 0.51 3.08 3.88
C GLU A 170 0.41 4.57 4.25
N SER A 171 -0.49 4.83 5.19
CA SER A 171 -0.62 6.10 5.88
C SER A 171 -0.03 5.96 7.28
N GLU A 172 0.91 6.84 7.62
CA GLU A 172 1.49 6.86 8.96
C GLU A 172 0.47 7.28 10.03
N LEU A 173 -0.64 7.95 9.67
CA LEU A 173 -1.74 8.30 10.60
C LEU A 173 -2.24 7.15 11.50
N GLY A 174 -2.02 5.88 11.11
CA GLY A 174 -2.29 4.73 11.98
C GLY A 174 -1.43 4.65 13.25
N PHE A 175 -0.28 5.31 13.29
CA PHE A 175 0.69 5.30 14.39
C PHE A 175 0.67 6.59 15.22
N GLY A 176 0.20 7.70 14.66
CA GLY A 176 0.04 8.99 15.33
C GLY A 176 -1.42 9.35 15.71
N PRO A 177 -1.65 10.33 16.60
CA PRO A 177 -2.96 10.92 16.79
C PRO A 177 -3.41 11.65 15.51
N PHE A 178 -4.72 11.82 15.28
CA PHE A 178 -5.22 12.70 14.23
C PHE A 178 -5.04 14.18 14.61
N GLY A 179 -4.81 15.04 13.62
CA GLY A 179 -4.89 16.51 13.79
C GLY A 179 -3.55 17.24 13.77
N PRO A 180 -3.48 18.48 14.31
CA PRO A 180 -2.32 19.36 14.18
C PRO A 180 -1.01 18.77 14.68
N ASP A 181 -1.09 18.04 15.78
CA ASP A 181 0.02 17.38 16.48
C ASP A 181 0.27 15.94 16.00
N GLY A 182 -0.48 15.52 14.98
CA GLY A 182 -0.46 14.20 14.37
C GLY A 182 0.33 14.12 13.07
N GLU A 183 0.59 12.88 12.64
CA GLU A 183 0.98 12.60 11.26
C GLU A 183 -0.16 12.97 10.31
N ARG A 184 0.12 13.06 9.01
CA ARG A 184 -0.88 13.45 8.00
C ARG A 184 -0.61 12.69 6.73
N THR A 185 -1.66 12.22 6.05
CA THR A 185 -1.51 11.54 4.76
C THR A 185 -1.31 12.54 3.63
N ALA A 186 -0.27 12.35 2.81
CA ALA A 186 -0.08 13.16 1.61
C ALA A 186 -1.20 12.91 0.58
N GLY A 187 -1.51 13.95 -0.20
CA GLY A 187 -2.26 13.77 -1.44
C GLY A 187 -1.39 13.03 -2.46
N TYR A 188 -1.99 12.28 -3.39
CA TYR A 188 -1.23 11.59 -4.43
C TYR A 188 -2.06 11.35 -5.69
N THR A 189 -1.39 11.36 -6.85
CA THR A 189 -1.93 10.74 -8.05
C THR A 189 -1.98 9.22 -7.87
N PRO A 190 -2.90 8.49 -8.53
CA PRO A 190 -3.09 7.07 -8.27
C PRO A 190 -1.77 6.29 -8.32
N PHE A 191 -1.44 5.58 -7.23
CA PHE A 191 -0.33 4.63 -7.24
C PHE A 191 -0.70 3.50 -8.18
N LYS A 192 0.21 3.13 -9.08
CA LYS A 192 0.01 2.00 -10.01
C LYS A 192 0.91 0.85 -9.61
N PHE A 193 0.30 -0.29 -9.32
CA PHE A 193 0.98 -1.52 -8.96
C PHE A 193 0.88 -2.50 -10.13
N GLU A 194 1.90 -2.54 -10.96
CA GLU A 194 1.99 -3.39 -12.15
C GLU A 194 2.76 -4.68 -11.85
N HIS A 195 2.39 -5.77 -12.53
CA HIS A 195 3.00 -7.10 -12.35
C HIS A 195 3.01 -7.61 -10.89
N ALA A 196 2.08 -7.12 -10.05
CA ALA A 196 1.92 -7.54 -8.67
C ALA A 196 1.66 -9.05 -8.61
N SER A 197 2.52 -9.77 -7.88
CA SER A 197 2.56 -11.22 -7.92
C SER A 197 3.25 -11.83 -6.71
N TYR A 198 2.82 -13.03 -6.33
CA TYR A 198 3.43 -13.83 -5.29
C TYR A 198 3.90 -15.18 -5.82
N THR A 199 4.90 -15.76 -5.16
CA THR A 199 5.36 -17.13 -5.45
C THR A 199 5.21 -17.98 -4.20
N THR A 200 4.75 -19.22 -4.39
CA THR A 200 4.52 -20.18 -3.32
C THR A 200 5.69 -21.17 -3.18
N LYS A 201 5.74 -21.90 -2.06
CA LYS A 201 6.78 -22.92 -1.77
C LYS A 201 6.96 -23.98 -2.86
N ASP A 202 5.93 -24.27 -3.66
CA ASP A 202 5.99 -25.19 -4.79
C ASP A 202 6.55 -24.55 -6.08
N GLY A 203 7.00 -23.29 -6.00
CA GLY A 203 7.60 -22.53 -7.09
C GLY A 203 6.59 -21.92 -8.06
N LYS A 204 5.28 -22.06 -7.82
CA LYS A 204 4.26 -21.45 -8.67
C LYS A 204 4.16 -19.96 -8.41
N LYS A 205 4.15 -19.19 -9.50
CA LYS A 205 3.92 -17.74 -9.50
C LYS A 205 2.45 -17.46 -9.80
N HIS A 206 1.85 -16.58 -9.03
CA HIS A 206 0.47 -16.15 -9.12
C HIS A 206 0.42 -14.62 -9.22
N LEU A 207 -0.40 -14.08 -10.11
CA LEU A 207 -0.68 -12.65 -10.15
C LEU A 207 -1.70 -12.29 -9.06
N SER A 208 -1.66 -11.05 -8.57
CA SER A 208 -2.73 -10.52 -7.73
C SER A 208 -4.05 -10.47 -8.49
N LYS A 209 -5.15 -10.54 -7.78
CA LYS A 209 -6.51 -10.63 -8.32
C LYS A 209 -7.46 -9.65 -7.67
N GLN A 210 -8.69 -9.59 -8.19
CA GLN A 210 -9.73 -8.71 -7.68
C GLN A 210 -10.05 -8.99 -6.21
N GLU A 211 -10.06 -10.27 -5.80
CA GLU A 211 -10.32 -10.67 -4.40
C GLU A 211 -9.22 -10.24 -3.41
N ASP A 212 -8.05 -9.83 -3.90
CA ASP A 212 -6.94 -9.38 -3.06
C ASP A 212 -7.08 -7.89 -2.69
N MET A 213 -7.97 -7.14 -3.36
CA MET A 213 -8.05 -5.69 -3.19
C MET A 213 -8.76 -5.29 -1.90
N PHE A 214 -8.21 -4.27 -1.24
CA PHE A 214 -8.78 -3.70 -0.02
C PHE A 214 -8.52 -2.20 0.08
N ASN A 215 -9.39 -1.54 0.84
CA ASN A 215 -9.43 -0.08 0.99
C ASN A 215 -8.84 0.36 2.33
N MET A 216 -8.49 1.64 2.42
CA MET A 216 -8.08 2.28 3.67
C MET A 216 -9.26 3.08 4.22
N VAL A 217 -9.68 2.75 5.44
CA VAL A 217 -10.77 3.41 6.15
C VAL A 217 -10.25 3.96 7.48
N GLN A 218 -10.20 5.29 7.59
CA GLN A 218 -9.76 6.01 8.77
C GLN A 218 -10.95 6.72 9.40
N ASN A 219 -11.16 6.51 10.70
CA ASN A 219 -12.29 7.09 11.45
C ASN A 219 -13.66 6.88 10.76
N GLY A 220 -13.89 5.68 10.21
CA GLY A 220 -15.12 5.34 9.49
C GLY A 220 -15.26 5.97 8.09
N THR A 221 -14.27 6.72 7.63
CA THR A 221 -14.23 7.35 6.30
C THR A 221 -13.21 6.66 5.42
N GLU A 222 -13.61 6.28 4.21
CA GLU A 222 -12.67 5.76 3.22
C GLU A 222 -11.76 6.89 2.73
N VAL A 223 -10.45 6.66 2.77
CA VAL A 223 -9.42 7.64 2.36
C VAL A 223 -8.57 7.17 1.19
N ALA A 224 -8.53 5.85 0.94
CA ALA A 224 -7.93 5.27 -0.24
C ALA A 224 -8.70 4.04 -0.71
N GLU A 225 -8.89 3.90 -2.03
CA GLU A 225 -9.60 2.78 -2.64
C GLU A 225 -8.64 1.95 -3.50
N GLY A 226 -8.64 0.63 -3.29
CA GLY A 226 -7.92 -0.34 -4.13
C GLY A 226 -8.74 -0.71 -5.37
N VAL A 227 -8.34 -0.22 -6.53
CA VAL A 227 -9.08 -0.37 -7.79
C VAL A 227 -8.42 -1.41 -8.69
N TYR A 228 -8.97 -2.62 -8.69
CA TYR A 228 -8.58 -3.69 -9.61
C TYR A 228 -8.76 -3.25 -11.08
N LYS A 229 -7.77 -3.53 -11.94
CA LYS A 229 -7.86 -3.31 -13.39
C LYS A 229 -7.83 -4.63 -14.17
N ARG A 230 -6.90 -5.51 -13.82
CA ARG A 230 -6.71 -6.86 -14.38
C ARG A 230 -5.75 -7.64 -13.48
N ASP A 231 -5.62 -8.95 -13.70
CA ASP A 231 -4.67 -9.76 -12.93
C ASP A 231 -3.26 -9.15 -12.96
N GLY A 232 -2.69 -8.95 -11.77
CA GLY A 232 -1.38 -8.35 -11.57
C GLY A 232 -1.32 -6.84 -11.80
N PHE A 233 -2.45 -6.15 -12.03
CA PHE A 233 -2.49 -4.70 -12.14
C PHE A 233 -3.70 -4.10 -11.43
N PHE A 234 -3.41 -3.24 -10.45
CA PHE A 234 -4.39 -2.42 -9.76
C PHE A 234 -3.82 -1.01 -9.50
N GLU A 235 -4.71 -0.10 -9.15
CA GLU A 235 -4.37 1.25 -8.72
C GLU A 235 -4.84 1.45 -7.28
N VAL A 236 -4.14 2.27 -6.51
CA VAL A 236 -4.71 2.82 -5.28
C VAL A 236 -4.99 4.29 -5.50
N VAL A 237 -6.26 4.65 -5.43
CA VAL A 237 -6.73 6.02 -5.67
C VAL A 237 -6.97 6.74 -4.35
N ASN A 238 -6.53 7.99 -4.28
CA ASN A 238 -6.84 8.85 -3.15
C ASN A 238 -8.32 9.25 -3.19
N VAL A 239 -9.08 8.86 -2.16
CA VAL A 239 -10.49 9.24 -2.02
C VAL A 239 -10.72 10.14 -0.82
N THR A 240 -9.64 10.63 -0.19
CA THR A 240 -9.68 11.53 0.97
C THR A 240 -10.61 12.71 0.67
N PRO A 241 -11.76 12.83 1.33
CA PRO A 241 -12.64 13.97 1.12
C PRO A 241 -11.94 15.24 1.60
N ALA A 242 -12.21 16.35 0.90
CA ALA A 242 -11.59 17.65 1.20
C ALA A 242 -11.91 18.20 2.61
N ASP A 243 -12.85 17.57 3.34
CA ASP A 243 -13.29 17.97 4.67
C ASP A 243 -13.03 16.85 5.70
N PHE A 244 -11.81 16.30 5.77
CA PHE A 244 -11.37 15.38 6.83
C PHE A 244 -11.22 16.07 8.21
N LEU A 245 -12.01 17.11 8.46
CA LEU A 245 -12.25 17.58 9.80
C LEU A 245 -13.17 16.55 10.44
N ALA A 246 -12.65 15.80 11.39
CA ALA A 246 -13.53 15.26 12.42
C ALA A 246 -14.36 16.45 12.93
N ASP A 247 -15.68 16.37 12.83
CA ASP A 247 -16.56 17.22 13.62
C ASP A 247 -16.17 17.03 15.10
N GLU A 248 -15.30 17.90 15.62
CA GLU A 248 -15.45 18.80 16.78
C GLU A 248 -14.08 19.37 17.23
#